data_AF-A0A536RBY4-F1
#
_entry.id   AF-A0A536RBY4-F1
#
_cell.length_a   1.000
_cell.length_b   1.000
_cell.length_c   1.000
_cell.angle_alpha   90.00
_cell.angle_beta   90.00
_cell.angle_gamma   90.00
#
_symmetry.space_group_name_H-M   'P 1'
#
loop_
_entity.id
_entity.type
_entity.pdbx_description
1 polymer ?
#
loop_
_entity_poly.entity_id
_entity_poly.type
_entity_poly.pdbx_seq_one_letter_code
_entity_poly.pdbx_strand_id
1 'polypeptide(L)'
;MRDLAAALFYDPQVKSEGASVEVRSAGARNGVAQSVADRLTERAFVVSNVTDGATGRSAVLVRNGSKRYTANALALQLGGLPVDTLPSGELSSADIVVRVGSDFRGLATDLAR
;
A
#
# COMPACT_ATOMS: atom_id res chain seq x y z
N MET A 1 -23.20 13.01 8.37
CA MET A 1 -22.09 12.62 7.46
C MET A 1 -20.70 12.94 8.04
N ARG A 2 -20.45 12.71 9.34
CA ARG A 2 -19.10 12.86 9.95
C ARG A 2 -18.50 11.50 10.36
N ASP A 3 -19.32 10.49 10.63
CA ASP A 3 -18.84 9.15 11.01
C ASP A 3 -18.19 8.34 9.87
N LEU A 4 -18.62 8.51 8.62
CA LEU A 4 -18.04 7.76 7.49
C LEU A 4 -16.61 8.21 7.14
N ALA A 5 -16.31 9.50 7.33
CA ALA A 5 -14.97 10.03 7.15
C ALA A 5 -14.02 9.56 8.27
N ALA A 6 -14.48 9.56 9.54
CA ALA A 6 -13.67 9.10 10.66
C ALA A 6 -13.33 7.60 10.60
N ALA A 7 -14.26 6.77 10.11
CA ALA A 7 -14.02 5.33 9.89
C ALA A 7 -13.03 5.04 8.74
N LEU A 8 -12.88 5.95 7.78
CA LEU A 8 -11.93 5.81 6.65
C LEU A 8 -10.49 6.19 7.00
N PHE A 9 -10.27 6.96 8.08
CA PHE A 9 -8.93 7.41 8.49
C PHE A 9 -8.30 6.56 9.61
N TYR A 10 -9.05 5.65 10.23
CA TYR A 10 -8.56 4.86 11.35
C TYR A 10 -9.31 3.54 11.47
N ASP A 11 -8.83 2.51 10.77
CA ASP A 11 -9.27 1.15 11.01
C ASP A 11 -8.53 0.62 12.27
N PRO A 12 -9.24 0.38 13.39
CA PRO A 12 -8.60 -0.08 14.63
C PRO A 12 -7.95 -1.45 14.47
N GLN A 13 -8.45 -2.30 13.56
CA GLN A 13 -7.85 -3.58 13.27
C GLN A 13 -6.52 -3.40 12.53
N VAL A 14 -6.46 -2.54 11.51
CA VAL A 14 -5.19 -2.19 10.82
C VAL A 14 -4.14 -1.69 11.81
N LYS A 15 -4.55 -0.79 12.71
CA LYS A 15 -3.65 -0.27 13.74
C LYS A 15 -3.19 -1.37 14.70
N SER A 16 -4.09 -2.26 15.13
CA SER A 16 -3.75 -3.37 16.02
C SER A 16 -2.82 -4.39 15.37
N GLU A 17 -2.95 -4.59 14.05
CA GLU A 17 -2.09 -5.48 13.29
C GLU A 17 -0.66 -4.95 13.19
N GLY A 18 -0.48 -3.63 13.17
CA GLY A 18 0.84 -2.99 13.15
C GLY A 18 1.71 -3.45 11.98
N ALA A 19 1.09 -3.75 10.83
CA ALA A 19 1.80 -4.29 9.68
C ALA A 19 2.80 -3.27 9.13
N SER A 20 4.03 -3.73 8.90
CA SER A 20 5.06 -2.95 8.23
C SER A 20 4.85 -2.96 6.71
N VAL A 21 5.02 -1.81 6.06
CA VAL A 21 4.79 -1.62 4.63
C VAL A 21 6.05 -1.09 3.95
N GLU A 22 6.50 -1.77 2.90
CA GLU A 22 7.53 -1.27 1.98
C GLU A 22 6.85 -0.75 0.71
N VAL A 23 7.27 0.40 0.19
CA VAL A 23 6.77 0.92 -1.09
C VAL A 23 7.86 0.79 -2.15
N ARG A 24 7.57 0.09 -3.25
CA ARG A 24 8.50 -0.15 -4.36
C ARG A 24 8.10 0.62 -5.61
N SER A 25 9.01 1.43 -6.13
CA SER A 25 8.89 1.93 -7.50
C SER A 25 9.17 0.79 -8.49
N ALA A 26 8.24 0.52 -9.39
CA ALA A 26 8.30 -0.58 -10.35
C ALA A 26 8.02 -0.10 -11.78
N GLY A 27 8.64 1.01 -12.16
CA GLY A 27 8.45 1.67 -13.47
C GLY A 27 7.42 2.81 -13.46
N ALA A 28 6.97 3.23 -12.27
CA ALA A 28 6.22 4.47 -12.11
C ALA A 28 7.11 5.70 -12.40
N ARG A 29 6.46 6.86 -12.60
CA ARG A 29 7.18 8.13 -12.72
C ARG A 29 7.96 8.43 -11.45
N ASN A 30 9.09 9.13 -11.58
CA ASN A 30 9.90 9.55 -10.44
C ASN A 30 9.05 10.29 -9.40
N GLY A 31 9.27 9.97 -8.12
CA GLY A 31 8.57 10.57 -6.99
C GLY A 31 7.21 9.98 -6.65
N VAL A 32 6.59 9.16 -7.52
CA VAL A 32 5.25 8.59 -7.24
C VAL A 32 5.30 7.62 -6.05
N ALA A 33 6.29 6.73 -6.00
CA ALA A 33 6.46 5.80 -4.87
C ALA A 33 6.65 6.54 -3.53
N GLN A 34 7.41 7.64 -3.54
CA GLN A 34 7.57 8.49 -2.37
C GLN A 34 6.25 9.17 -1.97
N SER A 35 5.53 9.74 -2.91
CA SER A 35 4.22 10.34 -2.62
C SER A 35 3.21 9.33 -2.08
N VAL A 36 3.23 8.08 -2.56
CA VAL A 36 2.42 6.99 -1.99
C VAL A 36 2.83 6.73 -0.55
N ALA A 37 4.12 6.61 -0.25
CA ALA A 37 4.63 6.40 1.10
C ALA A 37 4.21 7.51 2.07
N ASP A 38 4.33 8.77 1.67
CA ASP A 38 3.95 9.93 2.48
C ASP A 38 2.45 9.86 2.84
N ARG A 39 1.61 9.55 1.84
CA ARG A 39 0.16 9.42 2.01
C ARG A 39 -0.26 8.24 2.89
N LEU A 40 0.45 7.12 2.81
CA LEU A 40 0.22 5.97 3.68
C LEU A 40 0.62 6.29 5.13
N THR A 41 1.71 7.03 5.31
CA THR A 41 2.14 7.50 6.63
C THR A 41 1.11 8.45 7.26
N GLU A 42 0.56 9.39 6.48
CA GLU A 42 -0.55 10.27 6.91
C GLU A 42 -1.80 9.48 7.37
N ARG A 43 -1.96 8.24 6.88
CA ARG A 43 -3.09 7.34 7.17
C ARG A 43 -2.76 6.26 8.22
N ALA A 44 -1.72 6.49 9.02
CA ALA A 44 -1.28 5.64 10.12
C ALA A 44 -0.79 4.23 9.71
N PHE A 45 -0.45 4.01 8.43
CA PHE A 45 0.29 2.81 8.05
C PHE A 45 1.76 2.95 8.44
N VAL A 46 2.37 1.85 8.88
CA VAL A 46 3.79 1.82 9.27
C VAL A 46 4.64 1.60 8.02
N VAL A 47 4.95 2.69 7.30
CA VAL A 47 5.85 2.60 6.14
C VAL A 47 7.29 2.46 6.64
N SER A 48 7.93 1.33 6.33
CA SER A 48 9.27 1.00 6.80
C SER A 48 10.37 1.44 5.83
N ASN A 49 10.10 1.50 4.52
CA ASN A 49 11.05 1.92 3.51
C ASN A 49 10.37 2.25 2.16
N VAL A 50 11.06 3.06 1.36
CA VAL A 50 10.76 3.27 -0.07
C VAL A 50 11.97 2.84 -0.87
N THR A 51 11.78 1.95 -1.83
CA THR A 51 12.87 1.32 -2.61
C THR A 51 12.51 1.27 -4.09
N ASP A 52 13.52 1.03 -4.92
CA ASP A 52 13.30 0.63 -6.31
C ASP A 52 13.19 -0.89 -6.40
N GLY A 53 12.26 -1.37 -7.23
CA GLY A 53 12.01 -2.78 -7.46
C GLY A 53 12.01 -3.13 -8.94
N ALA A 54 11.85 -4.42 -9.24
CA ALA A 54 11.67 -4.88 -10.61
C ALA A 54 10.41 -4.25 -11.24
N THR A 55 10.47 -3.93 -12.53
CA THR A 55 9.33 -3.38 -13.27
C THR A 55 8.15 -4.36 -13.22
N GLY A 56 6.96 -3.84 -12.95
CA GLY A 56 5.77 -4.66 -12.81
C GLY A 56 4.50 -3.83 -12.67
N ARG A 57 3.35 -4.49 -12.75
CA ARG A 57 2.04 -3.86 -12.53
C ARG A 57 1.83 -3.49 -11.07
N SER A 58 1.06 -2.44 -10.85
CA SER A 58 0.72 -1.97 -9.51
C SER A 58 -0.05 -3.04 -8.73
N ALA A 59 0.40 -3.35 -7.52
CA ALA A 59 -0.20 -4.40 -6.69
C ALA A 59 0.15 -4.20 -5.22
N VAL A 60 -0.66 -4.76 -4.34
CA VAL A 60 -0.33 -4.97 -2.92
C VAL A 60 0.09 -6.43 -2.76
N LEU A 61 1.35 -6.65 -2.38
CA LEU A 61 1.95 -7.97 -2.25
C LEU A 61 2.10 -8.34 -0.78
N VAL A 62 1.51 -9.44 -0.36
CA VAL A 62 1.49 -9.90 1.03
C VAL A 62 2.61 -10.90 1.25
N ARG A 63 3.60 -10.53 2.08
CA ARG A 63 4.62 -11.47 2.56
C ARG A 63 4.11 -12.24 3.78
N ASN A 64 3.54 -11.51 4.74
CA ASN A 64 3.01 -12.09 5.96
C ASN A 64 1.50 -12.30 5.84
N GLY A 65 1.07 -13.54 5.59
CA GLY A 65 -0.34 -13.88 5.40
C GLY A 65 -1.27 -13.50 6.57
N SER A 66 -0.73 -13.38 7.80
CA SER A 66 -1.51 -12.91 8.96
C SER A 66 -1.92 -11.43 8.87
N LYS A 67 -1.30 -10.65 7.98
CA LYS A 67 -1.57 -9.22 7.76
C LYS A 67 -2.43 -8.96 6.52
N ARG A 68 -3.10 -10.00 6.00
CA ARG A 68 -3.90 -9.90 4.76
C ARG A 68 -5.08 -8.94 4.89
N TYR A 69 -5.65 -8.79 6.08
CA TYR A 69 -6.69 -7.80 6.32
C TYR A 69 -6.16 -6.38 6.07
N THR A 70 -5.01 -6.02 6.68
CA THR A 70 -4.35 -4.75 6.40
C THR A 70 -4.02 -4.57 4.92
N ALA A 71 -3.58 -5.62 4.23
CA ALA A 71 -3.31 -5.56 2.80
C ALA A 71 -4.56 -5.27 1.95
N ASN A 72 -5.70 -5.87 2.29
CA ASN A 72 -6.97 -5.58 1.62
C ASN A 72 -7.44 -4.15 1.88
N ALA A 73 -7.33 -3.66 3.11
CA ALA A 73 -7.66 -2.27 3.44
C ALA A 73 -6.75 -1.29 2.68
N LEU A 74 -5.46 -1.60 2.58
CA LEU A 74 -4.48 -0.83 1.83
C LEU A 74 -4.83 -0.77 0.33
N ALA A 75 -5.20 -1.91 -0.27
CA ALA A 75 -5.61 -1.97 -1.66
C ALA A 75 -6.80 -1.06 -1.97
N LEU A 76 -7.80 -1.00 -1.07
CA LEU A 76 -8.93 -0.08 -1.21
C LEU A 76 -8.49 1.39 -1.22
N GLN A 77 -7.55 1.78 -0.36
CA GLN A 77 -7.00 3.14 -0.32
C GLN A 77 -6.21 3.48 -1.59
N LEU A 78 -5.57 2.49 -2.20
CA LEU A 78 -4.74 2.62 -3.41
C LEU A 78 -5.55 2.50 -4.72
N GLY A 79 -6.87 2.67 -4.68
CA GLY A 79 -7.71 2.64 -5.88
C GLY A 79 -8.15 1.23 -6.30
N GLY A 80 -8.17 0.28 -5.36
CA GLY A 80 -8.58 -1.10 -5.63
C GLY A 80 -7.50 -1.93 -6.32
N LEU A 81 -6.23 -1.72 -5.98
CA LEU A 81 -5.13 -2.53 -6.53
C LEU A 81 -5.34 -4.02 -6.21
N PRO A 82 -4.88 -4.93 -7.09
CA PRO A 82 -4.90 -6.35 -6.79
C PRO A 82 -4.06 -6.67 -5.55
N VAL A 83 -4.53 -7.62 -4.74
CA VAL A 83 -3.84 -8.14 -3.55
C VAL A 83 -3.34 -9.55 -3.83
N ASP A 84 -2.04 -9.69 -4.01
CA ASP A 84 -1.38 -10.96 -4.29
C ASP A 84 -0.45 -11.37 -3.15
N THR A 85 0.02 -12.61 -3.16
CA THR A 85 1.11 -13.03 -2.28
C THR A 85 2.44 -12.57 -2.86
N LEU A 86 3.38 -12.11 -2.03
CA LEU A 86 4.73 -11.74 -2.46
C LEU A 86 5.41 -12.99 -3.07
N PRO A 87 5.91 -12.91 -4.33
CA PRO A 87 6.60 -14.03 -4.95
C PRO A 87 7.83 -14.45 -4.13
N SER A 88 8.10 -15.77 -4.06
CA SER A 88 9.18 -16.33 -3.23
C SER A 88 10.60 -15.86 -3.59
N GLY A 89 10.81 -15.31 -4.79
CA GLY A 89 12.08 -14.72 -5.23
C GLY A 89 12.25 -13.24 -4.86
N GLU A 90 11.21 -12.57 -4.36
CA GLU A 90 11.28 -11.19 -3.92
C GLU A 90 11.55 -11.11 -2.41
N LEU A 91 12.65 -10.47 -2.04
CA LEU A 91 13.03 -10.30 -0.63
C LEU A 91 12.41 -9.04 -0.06
N SER A 92 11.75 -9.12 1.10
CA SER A 92 11.31 -7.94 1.87
C SER A 92 11.30 -8.24 3.36
N SER A 93 11.77 -7.28 4.17
CA SER A 93 11.62 -7.29 5.62
C SER A 93 10.26 -6.74 6.08
N ALA A 94 9.48 -6.13 5.19
CA ALA A 94 8.13 -5.64 5.47
C ALA A 94 7.06 -6.74 5.32
N ASP A 95 5.98 -6.65 6.08
CA ASP A 95 4.86 -7.59 6.03
C ASP A 95 4.10 -7.51 4.71
N ILE A 96 4.04 -6.31 4.14
CA ILE A 96 3.33 -5.96 2.92
C ILE A 96 4.26 -5.11 2.05
N VAL A 97 4.26 -5.37 0.74
CA VAL A 97 4.96 -4.57 -0.26
C VAL A 97 3.93 -3.93 -1.18
N VAL A 98 3.94 -2.61 -1.29
CA VAL A 98 3.18 -1.88 -2.30
C VAL A 98 4.05 -1.69 -3.52
N ARG A 99 3.74 -2.39 -4.61
CA ARG A 99 4.41 -2.20 -5.89
C ARG A 99 3.67 -1.12 -6.67
N VAL A 100 4.39 -0.08 -7.08
CA VAL A 100 3.86 1.07 -7.83
C VAL A 100 4.39 0.99 -9.26
N GLY A 101 3.55 0.49 -10.17
CA GLY A 101 3.86 0.35 -11.58
C GLY A 101 3.53 1.60 -12.40
N SER A 102 3.83 1.56 -13.70
CA SER A 102 3.46 2.61 -14.66
C SER A 102 1.94 2.77 -14.85
N ASP A 103 1.19 1.74 -14.47
CA ASP A 103 -0.28 1.68 -14.50
C ASP A 103 -0.94 2.31 -13.26
N PHE A 104 -0.17 2.75 -12.26
CA PHE A 104 -0.71 3.36 -11.04
C PHE A 104 -1.48 4.65 -11.37
N ARG A 105 -2.73 4.74 -10.90
CA ARG A 105 -3.63 5.86 -11.20
C ARG A 105 -3.80 6.88 -10.07
N GLY A 106 -3.22 6.61 -8.90
CA GLY A 106 -3.38 7.44 -7.71
C GLY A 106 -4.24 6.78 -6.65
N LEU A 107 -4.46 7.49 -5.55
CA LEU A 107 -5.27 7.01 -4.43
C LEU A 107 -6.76 7.01 -4.80
N ALA A 108 -7.54 6.17 -4.12
CA ALA A 108 -9.00 6.13 -4.32
C ALA A 108 -9.66 7.51 -4.11
N THR A 109 -9.18 8.31 -3.16
CA THR A 109 -9.65 9.69 -2.93
C THR A 109 -9.34 10.66 -4.08
N ASP A 110 -8.30 10.40 -4.86
CA ASP A 110 -7.92 11.26 -5.99
C ASP A 110 -8.71 10.90 -7.26
N LEU A 111 -9.14 9.64 -7.37
CA LEU A 111 -9.95 9.12 -8.49
C LEU A 111 -11.44 9.45 -8.39
N ALA A 112 -11.92 9.81 -7.19
CA ALA A 112 -13.32 10.13 -6.93
C ALA A 112 -13.67 11.61 -7.19
N ARG A 113 -12.73 12.41 -7.72
CA ARG A 113 -12.88 13.85 -7.98
C ARG A 113 -12.90 14.12 -9.48
#